data_AF-A0A6P0R881-F1
#
_entry.id   AF-A0A6P0R881-F1
#
_cell.length_a   1.000
_cell.length_b   1.000
_cell.length_c   1.000
_cell.angle_alpha   90.00
_cell.angle_beta   90.00
_cell.angle_gamma   90.00
#
_symmetry.space_group_name_H-M   'P 1'
#
loop_
_entity.id
_entity.type
_entity.pdbx_description
1 polymer ?
#
loop_
_entity_poly.entity_id
_entity_poly.type
_entity_poly.pdbx_seq_one_letter_code
_entity_poly.pdbx_strand_id
1 'polypeptide(L)' 'MVFIPGGTFRMGSHSHYPSEISASDVTVDSFCIDRHEITNAEFRKFVKATGDQTITERPYQNHNFR' A
#
# COMPACT_ATOMS: atom_id res chain seq x y z
N MET A 1 -3.00 11.15 -9.29
CA MET A 1 -4.22 10.51 -8.76
C MET A 1 -5.37 10.55 -9.78
N VAL A 2 -6.29 9.59 -9.68
CA VAL A 2 -7.59 9.49 -10.36
C VAL A 2 -8.67 9.20 -9.32
N PHE A 3 -9.86 9.77 -9.52
CA PHE A 3 -11.02 9.53 -8.68
C PHE A 3 -11.69 8.21 -9.04
N ILE A 4 -11.94 7.38 -8.03
CA ILE A 4 -12.64 6.10 -8.14
C ILE A 4 -13.94 6.23 -7.34
N PRO A 5 -15.11 6.06 -7.98
CA PRO A 5 -16.37 6.05 -7.27
C PRO A 5 -16.43 4.84 -6.34
N GLY A 6 -16.95 5.05 -5.13
CA GLY A 6 -17.19 4.00 -4.16
C GLY A 6 -18.24 3.00 -4.65
N GLY A 7 -18.29 1.85 -3.98
CA GLY A 7 -19.21 0.77 -4.33
C GLY A 7 -18.95 -0.50 -3.55
N THR A 8 -19.82 -1.48 -3.79
CA THR A 8 -19.70 -2.82 -3.22
C THR A 8 -19.20 -3.78 -4.28
N PHE A 9 -18.19 -4.59 -3.95
CA PHE A 9 -17.63 -5.59 -4.85
C PHE A 9 -17.17 -6.82 -4.09
N ARG A 10 -17.02 -7.94 -4.82
CA ARG A 10 -16.50 -9.18 -4.26
C ARG A 10 -14.98 -9.15 -4.25
N MET A 11 -14.38 -9.17 -3.05
CA MET A 11 -12.93 -9.15 -2.86
C MET A 11 -12.40 -10.57 -2.65
N GLY A 12 -11.32 -10.92 -3.34
CA GLY A 12 -10.67 -12.24 -3.26
C GLY A 12 -11.03 -13.20 -4.40
N SER A 13 -10.53 -14.42 -4.33
CA SER A 13 -10.70 -15.49 -5.32
C SER A 13 -10.74 -16.86 -4.67
N HIS A 14 -11.58 -17.76 -5.18
CA HIS A 14 -11.60 -19.16 -4.76
C HIS A 14 -10.69 -20.06 -5.60
N SER A 15 -9.96 -19.50 -6.58
CA SER A 15 -9.28 -20.30 -7.62
C SER A 15 -7.80 -20.60 -7.35
N HIS A 16 -7.16 -19.93 -6.39
CA HIS A 16 -5.70 -20.02 -6.21
C HIS A 16 -5.30 -20.37 -4.77
N TYR A 17 -5.08 -19.35 -3.91
CA TYR A 17 -4.56 -19.58 -2.56
C TYR A 17 -5.67 -19.53 -1.50
N PRO A 18 -5.62 -20.36 -0.44
CA PRO A 18 -6.61 -20.32 0.63
C PRO A 18 -6.71 -18.96 1.33
N SER A 19 -5.60 -18.23 1.44
CA SER A 19 -5.55 -16.88 1.99
C SER A 19 -6.22 -15.82 1.12
N GLU A 20 -6.47 -16.12 -0.14
CA GLU A 20 -7.13 -15.22 -1.09
C GLU A 20 -8.64 -15.49 -1.18
N ILE A 21 -9.15 -16.50 -0.47
CA ILE A 21 -10.57 -16.87 -0.50
C ILE A 21 -11.45 -15.69 -0.12
N SER A 22 -12.40 -15.38 -1.00
CA SER A 22 -13.42 -14.37 -0.78
C SER A 22 -14.41 -14.85 0.27
N ALA A 23 -14.43 -14.21 1.45
CA ALA A 23 -15.37 -14.56 2.51
C ALA A 23 -16.69 -13.77 2.43
N SER A 24 -16.64 -12.52 1.92
CA SER A 24 -17.80 -11.61 1.88
C SER A 24 -17.61 -10.51 0.83
N ASP A 25 -18.71 -9.86 0.45
CA ASP A 25 -18.68 -8.61 -0.32
C ASP A 25 -18.14 -7.46 0.55
N VAL A 26 -17.38 -6.56 -0.06
CA VAL A 26 -16.74 -5.41 0.58
C VAL A 26 -17.29 -4.12 -0.02
N THR A 27 -17.66 -3.17 0.84
CA THR A 27 -18.08 -1.82 0.44
C THR A 27 -17.00 -0.82 0.80
N VAL A 28 -16.65 0.04 -0.14
CA VAL A 28 -15.69 1.14 0.06
C VAL A 28 -16.30 2.47 -0.36
N ASP A 29 -15.94 3.54 0.35
CA ASP A 29 -16.28 4.90 -0.04
C ASP A 29 -15.52 5.33 -1.31
N SER A 30 -15.91 6.46 -1.89
CA SER A 30 -15.18 7.03 -3.02
C SER A 30 -13.81 7.57 -2.56
N PHE A 31 -12.77 7.34 -3.36
CA PHE A 31 -11.41 7.76 -3.04
C PHE A 31 -10.60 8.08 -4.29
N CYS A 32 -9.42 8.66 -4.11
CA CYS A 32 -8.47 8.88 -5.19
C CYS A 32 -7.29 7.91 -5.07
N ILE A 33 -6.84 7.34 -6.19
CA ILE A 33 -5.65 6.48 -6.25
C ILE A 33 -4.69 6.96 -7.34
N ASP A 34 -3.38 6.79 -7.17
CA ASP A 34 -2.44 7.11 -8.24
C ASP A 34 -2.55 6.16 -9.43
N ARG A 35 -2.31 6.70 -10.63
CA ARG A 35 -2.39 5.93 -11.89
C ARG A 35 -1.19 5.02 -12.11
N HIS A 36 -0.09 5.31 -11.45
CA HIS A 36 1.15 4.58 -11.53
C HIS A 36 1.74 4.46 -10.12
N GLU A 37 2.61 3.48 -9.96
CA GLU A 37 3.42 3.34 -8.75
C GLU A 37 4.33 4.56 -8.56
N ILE A 38 4.74 4.82 -7.32
CA ILE A 38 5.70 5.88 -7.02
C ILE A 38 7.04 5.55 -7.68
N THR A 39 7.52 6.44 -8.53
CA THR A 39 8.79 6.24 -9.22
C THR A 39 9.97 6.62 -8.34
N ASN A 40 11.16 6.07 -8.64
CA ASN A 40 12.42 6.48 -8.00
C ASN A 40 12.67 8.00 -8.12
N ALA A 41 12.23 8.62 -9.21
CA ALA A 41 12.40 10.05 -9.41
C ALA A 41 11.52 10.88 -8.45
N GLU A 42 10.30 10.43 -8.18
CA GLU A 42 9.37 11.06 -7.25
C GLU A 42 9.77 10.81 -5.80
N PHE A 43 10.12 9.57 -5.45
CA PHE A 43 10.60 9.23 -4.12
C PHE A 43 11.87 10.02 -3.76
N ARG A 44 12.78 10.21 -4.73
CA ARG A 44 13.97 11.06 -4.55
C ARG A 44 13.62 12.53 -4.28
N LYS A 45 12.55 13.06 -4.87
CA LYS A 45 12.10 14.43 -4.56
C LYS A 45 11.61 14.52 -3.12
N PHE A 46 10.87 13.53 -2.65
CA PHE A 46 10.44 13.42 -1.26
C PHE A 46 11.64 13.42 -0.31
N VAL A 47 12.60 12.51 -0.49
CA VAL A 47 13.81 12.43 0.37
C VAL A 47 14.60 13.74 0.37
N LYS A 48 14.75 14.41 -0.79
CA LYS A 48 15.42 15.71 -0.86
C LYS A 48 14.69 16.82 -0.11
N ALA A 49 13.36 16.76 -0.05
CA ALA A 49 12.54 17.77 0.61
C ALA A 49 12.46 17.56 2.13
N THR A 50 12.45 16.30 2.59
CA THR A 50 12.23 15.97 4.01
C THR A 50 13.50 15.53 4.74
N GLY A 51 14.52 15.08 4.02
CA GLY A 51 15.68 14.42 4.61
C GLY A 51 15.37 13.03 5.18
N ASP A 52 14.23 12.43 4.81
CA ASP A 52 13.80 11.14 5.37
C ASP A 52 14.78 10.00 5.02
N GLN A 53 15.02 9.14 6.01
CA GLN A 53 15.77 7.89 5.84
C GLN A 53 14.82 6.72 5.95
N THR A 54 14.86 5.85 4.94
CA THR A 54 14.07 4.63 4.90
C THR A 54 14.47 3.70 6.05
N ILE A 55 13.57 2.80 6.44
CA ILE A 55 13.82 1.84 7.52
C ILE A 55 15.07 1.00 7.24
N THR A 56 15.34 0.68 5.97
CA THR A 56 16.52 -0.07 5.53
C THR A 56 17.84 0.69 5.76
N GLU A 57 17.82 2.03 5.66
CA GLU A 57 19.00 2.87 5.88
C GLU A 57 19.26 3.14 7.37
N ARG A 58 18.26 2.95 8.23
CA ARG A 58 18.39 3.17 9.67
C ARG A 58 19.25 2.07 10.28
N PRO A 59 20.14 2.41 11.23
CA PRO A 59 20.91 1.40 11.93
C PRO A 59 19.96 0.43 12.66
N TYR A 60 20.23 -0.87 12.51
CA TYR A 60 19.45 -1.92 13.15
C TYR A 60 19.41 -1.69 14.66
N GLN A 61 18.24 -1.34 15.18
CA GLN A 61 18.02 -1.22 16.61
C GLN A 61 17.72 -2.63 17.13
N ASN A 62 18.69 -3.25 17.82
CA ASN A 62 18.50 -4.53 18.52
C ASN A 62 17.30 -4.41 19.47
N HIS A 63 16.13 -4.87 19.05
CA HIS A 63 15.04 -5.12 19.96
C HIS A 63 15.34 -6.47 20.61
N ASN A 64 15.79 -6.43 21.86
CA ASN A 64 15.87 -7.62 22.70
C ASN A 64 14.45 -8.17 22.85
N PHE A 65 14.09 -9.15 22.03
CA PHE A 65 12.94 -10.01 22.27
C PHE A 65 13.27 -10.83 23.51
N ARG A 66 12.94 -10.28 24.68
CA ARG A 66 12.85 -11.03 25.94
C ARG A 66 11.50 -11.70 26.04
#